data_AF-G2PNV2-F1
#
_entry.id   AF-G2PNV2-F1
#
_cell.length_a   1.000
_cell.length_b   1.000
_cell.length_c   1.000
_cell.angle_alpha   90.00
_cell.angle_beta   90.00
_cell.angle_gamma   90.00
#
_symmetry.space_group_name_H-M   'P 1'
#
loop_
_entity.id
_entity.type
_entity.pdbx_description
1 polymer ?
#
loop_
_entity_poly.entity_id
_entity_poly.type
_entity_poly.pdbx_seq_one_letter_code
_entity_poly.pdbx_strand_id
1 'polypeptide(L)'
;MDFQILPNWGKRLGLFIFFISMFIVAGDSFMDGYKGVPSGTHHFVKDFLGSSLFYFFDVLTLIGLLIYMLSKEKIEDDYIKLLRLESYQITIIILLIIALIIYLFDVSFQVSLGMILPIFMLLFLITFYFKKRVH
;
A
#
# COMPACT_ATOMS: atom_id res chain seq x y z
N MET A 1 -10.60 4.71 -21.29
CA MET A 1 -11.76 4.24 -20.51
C MET A 1 -11.74 4.94 -19.16
N ASP A 2 -12.75 5.75 -18.86
CA ASP A 2 -12.86 6.45 -17.57
C ASP A 2 -13.35 5.48 -16.49
N PHE A 3 -12.43 4.67 -15.95
CA PHE A 3 -12.70 3.69 -14.89
C PHE A 3 -12.79 4.32 -13.49
N GLN A 4 -12.62 5.64 -13.38
CA GLN A 4 -12.67 6.35 -12.11
C GLN A 4 -14.11 6.72 -11.78
N ILE A 5 -14.66 6.02 -10.79
CA ILE A 5 -16.08 6.08 -10.41
C ILE A 5 -16.28 7.03 -9.23
N LEU A 6 -15.28 7.17 -8.35
CA LEU A 6 -15.39 7.94 -7.11
C LEU A 6 -14.97 9.40 -7.28
N PRO A 7 -15.64 10.35 -6.60
CA PRO A 7 -15.27 11.77 -6.64
C PRO A 7 -13.96 12.02 -5.90
N ASN A 8 -13.25 13.11 -6.22
CA ASN A 8 -11.92 13.44 -5.67
C ASN A 8 -11.81 13.42 -4.13
N TRP A 9 -12.90 13.67 -3.41
CA TRP A 9 -12.91 13.57 -1.94
C TRP A 9 -12.62 12.14 -1.44
N GLY A 10 -12.94 11.13 -2.25
CA GLY A 10 -12.61 9.72 -2.02
C GLY A 10 -11.11 9.46 -1.86
N LYS A 11 -10.23 10.24 -2.49
CA LYS A 11 -8.76 10.09 -2.28
C LYS A 11 -8.36 10.35 -0.84
N ARG A 12 -8.88 11.43 -0.26
CA ARG A 12 -8.55 11.82 1.11
C ARG A 12 -9.08 10.77 2.09
N LEU A 13 -10.30 10.30 1.87
CA LEU A 13 -10.92 9.26 2.68
C LEU A 13 -10.19 7.92 2.54
N GLY A 14 -9.89 7.48 1.33
CA GLY A 14 -9.16 6.23 1.06
C GLY A 14 -7.77 6.23 1.69
N LEU A 15 -7.03 7.34 1.57
CA LEU A 15 -5.73 7.50 2.22
C LEU A 15 -5.83 7.49 3.74
N PHE A 16 -6.79 8.22 4.29
CA PHE A 16 -7.00 8.27 5.74
C PHE A 16 -7.29 6.89 6.31
N ILE A 17 -8.22 6.15 5.68
CA ILE A 17 -8.55 4.78 6.06
C ILE A 17 -7.31 3.89 5.95
N PHE A 18 -6.62 3.92 4.80
CA PHE A 18 -5.44 3.11 4.53
C PHE A 18 -4.35 3.34 5.58
N PHE A 19 -3.96 4.59 5.86
CA PHE A 19 -2.88 4.85 6.80
C PHE A 19 -3.25 4.42 8.22
N ILE A 20 -4.46 4.75 8.68
CA ILE A 20 -4.88 4.36 10.04
C ILE A 20 -4.88 2.85 10.21
N SER A 21 -5.51 2.13 9.28
CA SER A 21 -5.60 0.68 9.37
C SER A 21 -4.23 0.02 9.18
N MET A 22 -3.40 0.52 8.27
CA MET A 22 -2.04 0.05 8.06
C MET A 22 -1.20 0.19 9.33
N PHE A 23 -1.20 1.34 10.01
CA PHE A 23 -0.41 1.53 11.23
C PHE A 23 -0.86 0.63 12.37
N ILE A 24 -2.17 0.36 12.47
CA ILE A 24 -2.70 -0.58 13.45
C ILE A 24 -2.20 -2.00 13.13
N VAL A 25 -2.44 -2.49 11.92
CA VAL A 25 -2.14 -3.89 11.54
C VAL A 25 -0.65 -4.17 11.46
N ALA A 26 0.15 -3.22 10.97
CA ALA A 26 1.60 -3.39 10.83
C ALA A 26 2.35 -3.31 12.17
N GLY A 27 1.73 -2.84 13.25
CA GLY A 27 2.39 -2.62 14.53
C GLY A 27 3.00 -3.89 15.14
N ASP A 28 2.25 -4.99 15.14
CA ASP A 28 2.72 -6.28 15.69
C ASP A 28 3.89 -6.84 14.85
N SER A 29 3.73 -6.87 13.52
CA SER A 29 4.76 -7.34 12.59
C SER A 29 6.03 -6.49 12.63
N PHE A 30 5.90 -5.17 12.84
CA PHE A 30 7.04 -4.27 12.98
C PHE A 30 7.81 -4.53 14.28
N MET A 31 7.11 -4.79 15.39
CA MET A 31 7.73 -5.11 16.67
C MET A 31 8.48 -6.45 16.61
N ASP A 32 7.92 -7.44 15.93
CA ASP A 32 8.58 -8.73 15.71
C ASP A 32 9.88 -8.55 14.92
N GLY A 33 9.84 -7.78 13.83
CA GLY A 33 11.03 -7.46 13.02
C GLY A 33 12.08 -6.68 13.80
N TYR A 34 11.68 -5.68 14.60
CA TYR A 34 12.61 -4.88 15.40
C TYR A 34 13.34 -5.70 16.47
N LYS A 35 12.65 -6.67 17.08
CA LYS A 35 13.23 -7.56 18.09
C LYS A 35 13.93 -8.79 17.50
N GLY A 36 13.86 -8.99 16.18
CA GLY A 36 14.42 -10.15 15.51
C GLY A 36 13.78 -11.47 15.94
N VAL A 37 12.53 -11.44 16.38
CA VAL A 37 11.78 -12.65 16.78
C VAL A 37 10.94 -13.16 15.60
N PRO A 38 10.54 -14.44 15.61
CA PRO A 38 9.67 -14.99 14.57
C PRO A 38 8.37 -14.18 14.41
N SER A 39 7.80 -14.16 13.21
CA SER A 39 6.54 -13.46 12.97
C SER A 39 5.39 -14.09 13.76
N GLY A 40 4.58 -13.22 14.38
CA GLY A 40 3.48 -13.66 15.25
C GLY A 40 3.92 -13.99 16.66
N THR A 41 5.06 -13.48 17.13
CA THR A 41 5.47 -13.66 18.54
C THR A 41 4.88 -12.57 19.42
N HIS A 42 4.79 -11.34 18.91
CA HIS A 42 4.11 -10.24 19.57
C HIS A 42 2.70 -10.08 19.03
N HIS A 43 1.76 -9.93 19.96
CA HIS A 43 0.35 -9.74 19.67
C HIS A 43 -0.19 -8.52 20.41
N PHE A 44 0.63 -7.50 20.67
CA PHE A 44 0.20 -6.36 21.48
C PHE A 44 -1.05 -5.68 20.92
N VAL A 45 -1.06 -5.41 19.62
CA VAL A 45 -2.20 -4.80 18.95
C VAL A 45 -3.36 -5.79 18.83
N LYS A 46 -3.07 -7.03 18.46
CA LYS A 46 -4.07 -8.10 18.34
C LYS A 46 -4.77 -8.44 19.66
N ASP A 47 -4.05 -8.43 20.78
CA ASP A 47 -4.56 -8.69 22.13
C ASP A 47 -5.36 -7.50 22.65
N PHE A 48 -4.94 -6.27 22.31
CA PHE A 48 -5.65 -5.05 22.71
C PHE A 48 -6.97 -4.86 21.94
N LEU A 49 -6.98 -5.07 20.62
CA LEU A 49 -8.18 -4.92 19.79
C LEU A 49 -9.07 -6.19 19.79
N GLY A 50 -8.51 -7.35 20.10
CA GLY A 50 -9.14 -8.64 19.84
C GLY A 50 -9.03 -9.05 18.37
N SER A 51 -9.04 -10.37 18.15
CA SER A 51 -8.78 -10.98 16.84
C SER A 51 -9.76 -10.53 15.75
N SER A 52 -11.05 -10.41 16.06
CA SER A 52 -12.06 -10.00 15.07
C SER A 52 -11.84 -8.58 14.54
N LEU A 53 -11.52 -7.63 15.43
CA LEU A 53 -11.26 -6.24 15.02
C LEU A 53 -9.94 -6.14 14.25
N PHE A 54 -8.92 -6.92 14.63
CA PHE A 54 -7.65 -6.96 13.90
C PHE A 54 -7.86 -7.34 12.42
N TYR A 55 -8.59 -8.43 12.14
CA TYR A 55 -8.90 -8.83 10.76
C TYR A 55 -9.79 -7.83 10.02
N PHE A 56 -10.70 -7.16 10.74
CA PHE A 56 -11.48 -6.07 10.15
C PHE A 56 -10.57 -4.92 9.67
N PHE A 57 -9.59 -4.49 10.46
CA PHE A 57 -8.63 -3.46 10.05
C PHE A 57 -7.73 -3.92 8.89
N ASP A 58 -7.37 -5.21 8.84
CA ASP A 58 -6.58 -5.75 7.72
C ASP A 58 -7.36 -5.63 6.40
N VAL A 59 -8.62 -6.08 6.37
CA VAL A 59 -9.51 -5.90 5.21
C VAL A 59 -9.75 -4.42 4.91
N LEU A 60 -9.90 -3.60 5.95
CA LEU A 60 -10.12 -2.16 5.81
C LEU A 60 -8.93 -1.47 5.11
N THR A 61 -7.71 -1.97 5.31
CA THR A 61 -6.51 -1.50 4.60
C THR A 61 -6.65 -1.70 3.09
N LEU A 62 -7.10 -2.87 2.66
CA LEU A 62 -7.35 -3.16 1.23
C LEU A 62 -8.49 -2.32 0.67
N ILE A 63 -9.55 -2.11 1.45
CA ILE A 63 -10.67 -1.24 1.05
C ILE A 63 -10.20 0.21 0.88
N GLY A 64 -9.37 0.72 1.80
CA GLY A 64 -8.79 2.07 1.70
C GLY A 64 -8.00 2.27 0.40
N LEU A 65 -7.21 1.27 0.00
CA LEU A 65 -6.48 1.25 -1.26
C LEU A 65 -7.41 1.26 -2.48
N LEU A 66 -8.46 0.43 -2.46
CA LEU A 66 -9.44 0.39 -3.54
C LEU A 66 -10.17 1.73 -3.72
N ILE A 67 -10.62 2.33 -2.62
CA ILE A 67 -11.26 3.65 -2.62
C ILE A 67 -10.32 4.70 -3.24
N TYR A 68 -9.05 4.68 -2.85
CA TYR A 68 -8.07 5.61 -3.39
C TYR A 68 -7.88 5.44 -4.90
N MET A 69 -7.73 4.21 -5.39
CA MET A 69 -7.48 3.92 -6.81
C MET A 69 -8.65 4.29 -7.71
N LEU A 70 -9.88 4.07 -7.24
CA LEU A 70 -11.10 4.37 -7.99
C LEU A 70 -11.48 5.86 -7.98
N SER A 71 -10.79 6.67 -7.18
CA SER A 71 -11.09 8.09 -7.02
C SER A 71 -10.46 8.96 -8.10
N LYS A 72 -11.25 9.93 -8.59
CA LYS A 72 -10.84 10.96 -9.55
C LYS A 72 -9.79 11.92 -8.99
N GLU A 73 -8.94 12.48 -9.86
CA GLU A 73 -8.16 13.69 -9.53
C GLU A 73 -9.06 14.93 -9.58
N LYS A 74 -8.67 16.01 -8.90
CA LYS A 74 -9.44 17.28 -8.89
C LYS A 74 -9.58 17.89 -10.28
N ILE A 75 -8.50 17.82 -11.05
CA ILE A 75 -8.42 18.25 -12.44
C ILE A 75 -7.79 17.06 -13.16
N GLU A 76 -8.58 16.39 -13.99
CA GLU A 76 -8.14 15.21 -14.71
C GLU A 76 -7.98 15.59 -16.19
N ASP A 77 -6.73 15.86 -16.55
CA ASP A 77 -6.29 16.14 -17.91
C ASP A 77 -5.54 14.92 -18.48
N ASP A 78 -5.38 14.86 -19.79
CA ASP A 78 -4.66 13.78 -20.48
C ASP A 78 -3.22 13.66 -20.00
N TYR A 79 -2.59 14.78 -19.62
CA TYR A 79 -1.27 14.78 -18.99
C TYR A 79 -1.25 14.03 -17.65
N ILE A 80 -2.27 14.22 -16.79
CA ILE A 80 -2.36 13.53 -15.51
C ILE A 80 -2.60 12.03 -15.70
N LYS A 81 -3.34 11.65 -16.74
CA LYS A 81 -3.53 10.24 -17.13
C LYS A 81 -2.20 9.61 -17.57
N LEU A 82 -1.42 10.33 -18.39
CA LEU A 82 -0.07 9.91 -18.80
C LEU A 82 0.86 9.78 -17.58
N LEU A 83 0.88 10.79 -16.71
CA LEU A 83 1.72 10.79 -15.51
C LEU A 83 1.43 9.59 -14.61
N ARG A 84 0.15 9.23 -14.46
CA ARG A 84 -0.26 8.05 -13.68
C ARG A 84 0.28 6.75 -14.28
N LEU A 85 0.21 6.62 -15.61
CA LEU A 85 0.72 5.45 -16.32
C LEU A 85 2.24 5.33 -16.16
N GLU A 86 2.97 6.43 -16.32
CA GLU A 86 4.42 6.44 -16.16
C GLU A 86 4.84 6.11 -14.72
N SER A 87 4.14 6.66 -13.71
CA SER A 87 4.40 6.32 -12.30
C SER A 87 4.12 4.86 -12.00
N TYR A 88 3.07 4.27 -12.60
CA TYR A 88 2.79 2.84 -12.50
C TYR A 88 3.93 2.00 -13.10
N GLN A 89 4.42 2.37 -14.29
CA GLN A 89 5.53 1.70 -14.93
C GLN A 89 6.82 1.78 -14.10
N ILE A 90 7.16 2.96 -13.59
CA ILE A 90 8.32 3.16 -12.69
C ILE A 90 8.19 2.29 -11.43
N THR A 91 7.00 2.24 -10.84
CA THR A 91 6.75 1.44 -9.64
C THR A 91 6.98 -0.05 -9.89
N ILE A 92 6.50 -0.57 -11.02
CA ILE A 92 6.74 -1.96 -11.41
C ILE A 92 8.24 -2.22 -11.61
N ILE A 93 8.95 -1.32 -12.30
CA ILE A 93 10.40 -1.47 -12.53
C ILE A 93 11.15 -1.55 -11.20
N ILE A 94 10.84 -0.66 -10.25
CA ILE A 94 11.46 -0.67 -8.92
C ILE A 94 11.15 -1.99 -8.20
N LEU A 95 9.90 -2.45 -8.23
CA LEU A 95 9.49 -3.66 -7.52
C LEU A 95 10.14 -4.92 -8.13
N LEU A 96 10.31 -4.96 -9.45
CA LEU A 96 11.05 -6.02 -10.15
C LEU A 96 12.54 -6.04 -9.77
N ILE A 97 13.18 -4.87 -9.66
CA ILE A 97 14.58 -4.79 -9.22
C ILE A 97 14.71 -5.32 -7.79
N ILE A 98 13.81 -4.91 -6.88
CA ILE A 98 13.81 -5.41 -5.50
C ILE A 98 13.59 -6.92 -5.46
N ALA A 99 12.64 -7.44 -6.24
CA ALA A 99 12.37 -8.88 -6.31
C ALA A 99 13.59 -9.66 -6.83
N LEU A 100 14.28 -9.15 -7.85
CA LEU A 100 15.52 -9.74 -8.35
C LEU A 100 16.62 -9.75 -7.29
N ILE A 101 16.80 -8.64 -6.56
CA ILE A 101 17.78 -8.56 -5.47
C ILE A 101 17.46 -9.62 -4.41
N ILE A 102 16.21 -9.70 -3.95
CA ILE A 102 15.80 -10.70 -2.94
C ILE A 102 16.10 -12.12 -3.44
N TYR A 103 15.76 -12.41 -4.70
CA TYR A 103 16.00 -13.71 -5.30
C TYR A 103 17.49 -14.12 -5.34
N LEU A 104 18.41 -13.15 -5.44
CA LEU A 104 19.86 -13.41 -5.38
C LEU A 104 20.33 -13.82 -3.97
N PHE A 105 19.64 -13.41 -2.91
CA PHE A 105 20.01 -13.70 -1.52
C PHE A 105 19.26 -14.90 -0.95
N ASP A 106 17.96 -15.03 -1.25
CA ASP A 106 17.11 -16.12 -0.75
C ASP A 106 16.05 -16.51 -1.78
N VAL A 107 16.26 -17.67 -2.39
CA VAL A 107 15.35 -18.26 -3.40
C VAL A 107 14.04 -18.73 -2.77
N SER A 108 14.02 -18.98 -1.44
CA SER A 108 12.86 -19.53 -0.72
C SER A 108 11.97 -18.47 -0.08
N PHE A 109 12.27 -17.18 -0.28
CA PHE A 109 11.53 -16.09 0.33
C PHE A 109 10.06 -16.05 -0.10
N GLN A 110 9.15 -16.07 0.88
CA GLN A 110 7.70 -16.03 0.65
C GLN A 110 7.12 -14.67 1.02
N VAL A 111 6.38 -14.06 0.10
CA VAL A 111 5.66 -12.80 0.34
C VAL A 111 4.17 -13.05 0.23
N SER A 112 3.41 -12.64 1.24
CA SER A 112 1.95 -12.71 1.21
C SER A 112 1.37 -11.58 0.35
N LEU A 113 0.22 -11.84 -0.29
CA LEU A 113 -0.51 -10.82 -1.06
C LEU A 113 -0.92 -9.61 -0.21
N GLY A 114 -1.24 -9.85 1.06
CA GLY A 114 -1.55 -8.81 2.03
C GLY A 114 -0.39 -7.85 2.31
N MET A 115 0.86 -8.28 2.11
CA MET A 115 2.02 -7.38 2.18
C MET A 115 2.32 -6.71 0.85
N ILE A 116 2.24 -7.44 -0.26
CA ILE A 116 2.70 -6.93 -1.55
C ILE A 116 1.82 -5.80 -2.10
N LEU A 117 0.50 -5.89 -1.94
CA LEU A 117 -0.44 -4.91 -2.48
C LEU A 117 -0.31 -3.54 -1.77
N PRO A 118 -0.28 -3.44 -0.43
CA PRO A 118 0.00 -2.18 0.25
C PRO A 118 1.37 -1.59 -0.09
N ILE A 119 2.42 -2.41 -0.18
CA ILE A 119 3.78 -1.93 -0.52
C ILE A 119 3.80 -1.37 -1.94
N PHE A 120 3.23 -2.09 -2.91
CA PHE A 120 3.11 -1.63 -4.28
C PHE A 120 2.37 -0.29 -4.36
N MET A 121 1.24 -0.19 -3.67
CA MET A 121 0.43 1.02 -3.64
C MET A 121 1.18 2.19 -3.01
N LEU A 122 1.87 1.97 -1.90
CA LEU A 122 2.65 3.01 -1.23
C LEU A 122 3.77 3.52 -2.14
N LEU A 123 4.51 2.62 -2.79
CA LEU A 123 5.54 2.99 -3.77
C LEU A 123 4.94 3.77 -4.95
N PHE A 124 3.79 3.34 -5.47
CA PHE A 124 3.08 4.06 -6.54
C PHE A 124 2.68 5.48 -6.11
N LEU A 125 2.15 5.65 -4.91
CA LEU A 125 1.81 6.97 -4.40
C LEU A 125 3.03 7.88 -4.27
N ILE A 126 4.14 7.34 -3.77
CA ILE A 126 5.40 8.09 -3.65
C ILE A 126 5.90 8.51 -5.03
N THR A 127 5.99 7.59 -5.99
CA THR A 127 6.49 7.89 -7.33
C THR A 127 5.58 8.87 -8.06
N PHE A 128 4.26 8.73 -7.93
CA PHE A 128 3.29 9.66 -8.49
C PHE A 128 3.39 11.05 -7.87
N TYR A 129 3.53 11.14 -6.55
CA TYR A 129 3.68 12.41 -5.84
C TYR A 129 4.94 13.17 -6.27
N PHE A 130 6.08 12.49 -6.38
CA PHE A 130 7.32 13.11 -6.85
C PHE A 130 7.21 13.56 -8.31
N LYS A 131 6.71 12.69 -9.20
CA LYS A 131 6.54 13.06 -10.62
C LYS A 131 5.63 14.27 -10.81
N LYS A 132 4.57 14.36 -10.01
CA LYS A 132 3.63 15.49 -10.02
C LYS A 132 4.22 16.81 -9.50
N ARG A 133 5.33 16.78 -8.74
CA ARG A 133 5.99 18.00 -8.24
C ARG A 133 7.12 18.51 -9.13
N VAL A 134 7.70 17.62 -9.92
CA VAL A 134 8.80 17.98 -10.84
C VAL A 134 8.27 18.75 -12.06
N HIS A 135 6.95 18.73 -12.30
CA HIS A 135 6.25 19.44 -13.38
C HIS A 135 5.12 20.29 -12.79
#